data_AF-A0A9E2E5N1-F1
#
_entry.id   AF-A0A9E2E5N1-F1
#
_cell.length_a   1.000
_cell.length_b   1.000
_cell.length_c   1.000
_cell.angle_alpha   90.00
_cell.angle_beta   90.00
_cell.angle_gamma   90.00
#
_symmetry.space_group_name_H-M   'P 1'
#
loop_
_entity.id
_entity.type
_entity.pdbx_description
1 polymer ?
#
loop_
_entity_poly.entity_id
_entity_poly.type
_entity_poly.pdbx_seq_one_letter_code
_entity_poly.pdbx_strand_id
1 'polypeptide(L)'
;MRKGAERGQAIPEFALMIPIMTLLIFGLVFAGFYAFRATAADWGVFITGVAEGSYNTPATSIARGTILWPDIQEAVAANQDAPRRVRSMISMEKTTPWAFGITLIEAQKGESVFRLWRFYPGPPPSGGFE
;
A
#
# COMPACT_ATOMS: atom_id res chain seq x y z
N MET A 1 -49.59 -23.91 -25.45
CA MET A 1 -48.23 -24.49 -25.27
C MET A 1 -47.20 -23.36 -25.33
N ARG A 2 -46.73 -22.82 -24.19
CA ARG A 2 -45.68 -21.77 -24.14
C ARG A 2 -44.48 -22.10 -23.22
N LYS A 3 -44.54 -23.22 -22.48
CA LYS A 3 -43.48 -23.65 -21.53
C LYS A 3 -42.14 -24.05 -22.18
N GLY A 4 -42.12 -24.37 -23.48
CA GLY A 4 -40.89 -24.79 -24.17
C GLY A 4 -39.97 -23.63 -24.56
N ALA A 5 -40.53 -22.45 -24.85
CA ALA A 5 -39.76 -21.28 -25.28
C ALA A 5 -38.99 -20.62 -24.12
N GLU A 6 -39.58 -20.55 -22.92
CA GLU A 6 -38.93 -20.00 -21.71
C GLU A 6 -37.70 -20.83 -21.28
N ARG A 7 -37.76 -22.17 -21.41
CA ARG A 7 -36.61 -23.05 -21.12
C ARG A 7 -35.44 -22.87 -22.09
N GLY A 8 -35.72 -22.49 -23.35
CA GLY A 8 -34.70 -22.23 -24.37
C GLY A 8 -34.07 -20.85 -24.28
N GLN A 9 -34.79 -19.86 -23.72
CA GLN A 9 -34.32 -18.49 -23.51
C GLN A 9 -33.49 -18.31 -22.23
N ALA A 10 -33.76 -19.09 -21.19
CA ALA A 10 -32.99 -19.05 -19.93
C ALA A 10 -31.50 -19.48 -20.11
N ILE A 11 -31.20 -20.36 -21.06
CA ILE A 11 -29.84 -20.84 -21.34
C ILE A 11 -28.94 -19.74 -21.92
N PRO A 12 -29.33 -18.99 -22.98
CA PRO A 12 -28.52 -17.89 -23.50
C PRO A 12 -28.40 -16.71 -22.52
N GLU A 13 -29.44 -16.41 -21.74
CA GLU A 13 -29.37 -15.36 -20.70
C GLU A 13 -28.37 -15.74 -19.60
N PHE A 14 -28.40 -16.99 -19.13
CA PHE A 14 -27.42 -17.50 -18.17
C PHE A 14 -26.00 -17.53 -18.75
N ALA A 15 -25.85 -17.98 -20.00
CA ALA A 15 -24.55 -18.00 -20.67
C ALA A 15 -23.95 -16.60 -20.84
N LEU A 16 -24.78 -15.58 -21.04
CA LEU A 16 -24.36 -14.19 -21.16
C LEU A 16 -23.99 -13.57 -19.80
N MET A 17 -24.59 -14.05 -18.70
CA MET A 17 -24.25 -13.61 -17.34
C MET A 17 -22.89 -14.12 -16.86
N ILE A 18 -22.46 -15.32 -17.28
CA ILE A 18 -21.16 -15.89 -16.88
C ILE A 18 -19.98 -14.94 -17.15
N PRO A 19 -19.74 -14.45 -18.38
CA PRO A 19 -18.60 -13.57 -18.64
C PRO A 19 -18.68 -12.25 -17.87
N ILE A 20 -19.88 -11.71 -17.66
CA ILE A 20 -20.08 -10.48 -16.87
C ILE A 20 -19.68 -10.73 -15.41
N MET A 21 -20.17 -11.81 -14.81
CA MET A 21 -19.84 -12.18 -13.44
C MET A 21 -18.35 -12.47 -13.28
N THR A 22 -17.74 -13.14 -14.24
CA THR A 22 -16.29 -13.39 -14.26
C THR A 22 -15.51 -12.08 -14.28
N LEU A 23 -15.87 -11.13 -15.15
CA LEU A 23 -15.22 -9.80 -15.19
C LEU A 23 -15.37 -9.04 -13.88
N LEU A 24 -16.55 -9.09 -13.25
CA LEU A 24 -16.80 -8.44 -11.96
C LEU A 24 -15.95 -9.03 -10.83
N ILE A 25 -15.86 -10.37 -10.77
CA ILE A 25 -15.02 -11.05 -9.78
C ILE A 25 -13.55 -10.69 -9.97
N PHE A 26 -13.05 -10.70 -11.22
CA PHE A 26 -11.68 -10.26 -11.50
C PHE A 26 -11.46 -8.81 -11.10
N GLY A 27 -12.39 -7.91 -11.43
CA GLY A 27 -12.32 -6.50 -11.04
C GLY A 27 -12.24 -6.31 -9.52
N LEU A 28 -13.08 -7.04 -8.77
CA LEU A 28 -13.06 -7.02 -7.30
C LEU A 28 -11.72 -7.53 -6.74
N VAL A 29 -11.21 -8.62 -7.28
CA VAL A 29 -9.92 -9.19 -6.87
C VAL A 29 -8.79 -8.20 -7.14
N PHE A 30 -8.74 -7.58 -8.33
CA PHE A 30 -7.73 -6.56 -8.63
C PHE A 30 -7.81 -5.33 -7.74
N ALA A 31 -9.02 -4.84 -7.46
CA ALA A 31 -9.21 -3.74 -6.53
C ALA A 31 -8.72 -4.11 -5.12
N GLY A 32 -8.98 -5.34 -4.67
CA GLY A 32 -8.48 -5.86 -3.39
C GLY A 32 -6.95 -5.93 -3.34
N PHE A 33 -6.31 -6.45 -4.39
CA PHE A 33 -4.85 -6.48 -4.48
C PHE A 33 -4.23 -5.07 -4.49
N TYR A 34 -4.85 -4.13 -5.22
CA TYR A 34 -4.41 -2.74 -5.23
C TYR A 34 -4.52 -2.10 -3.84
N ALA A 35 -5.65 -2.26 -3.15
CA ALA A 35 -5.85 -1.75 -1.80
C ALA A 35 -4.85 -2.35 -0.79
N PHE A 36 -4.56 -3.65 -0.93
CA PHE A 36 -3.59 -4.34 -0.08
C PHE A 36 -2.16 -3.84 -0.32
N ARG A 37 -1.77 -3.62 -1.59
CA ARG A 37 -0.48 -2.98 -1.93
C ARG A 37 -0.38 -1.55 -1.44
N ALA A 38 -1.46 -0.75 -1.58
CA ALA A 38 -1.51 0.61 -1.04
C ALA A 38 -1.32 0.62 0.49
N THR A 39 -1.96 -0.32 1.20
CA THR A 39 -1.79 -0.45 2.66
C THR A 39 -0.35 -0.81 3.04
N ALA A 40 0.34 -1.63 2.24
CA ALA A 40 1.76 -1.91 2.49
C ALA A 40 2.68 -0.73 2.16
N ALA A 41 2.33 0.10 1.18
CA ALA A 41 3.03 1.36 0.94
C ALA A 41 2.88 2.30 2.15
N ASP A 42 1.66 2.47 2.66
CA ASP A 42 1.39 3.28 3.86
C ASP A 42 2.12 2.75 5.10
N TRP A 43 2.08 1.42 5.30
CA TRP A 43 2.86 0.77 6.35
C TRP A 43 4.36 1.03 6.20
N GLY A 44 4.89 0.90 4.99
CA GLY A 44 6.29 1.15 4.68
C GLY A 44 6.72 2.57 5.03
N VAL A 45 5.93 3.57 4.62
CA VAL A 45 6.14 4.98 4.96
C VAL A 45 6.13 5.17 6.48
N PHE A 46 5.15 4.58 7.17
CA PHE A 46 5.04 4.68 8.63
C PHE A 46 6.23 4.05 9.36
N ILE A 47 6.47 2.75 9.15
CA ILE A 47 7.46 1.99 9.92
C ILE A 47 8.88 2.48 9.65
N THR A 48 9.18 2.88 8.41
CA THR A 48 10.50 3.44 8.06
C THR A 48 10.71 4.79 8.72
N GLY A 49 9.69 5.67 8.73
CA GLY A 49 9.78 6.96 9.40
C GLY A 49 9.95 6.86 10.91
N VAL A 50 9.24 5.92 11.55
CA VAL A 50 9.39 5.64 12.98
C VAL A 50 10.78 5.07 13.28
N ALA A 51 11.27 4.11 12.49
CA ALA A 51 12.55 3.47 12.72
C ALA A 51 13.76 4.39 12.49
N GLU A 52 13.63 5.35 11.58
CA GLU A 52 14.62 6.41 11.34
C GLU A 52 14.70 7.38 12.53
N GLY A 53 13.54 7.76 13.10
CA GLY A 53 13.49 8.79 14.13
C GLY A 53 13.60 8.30 15.57
N SER A 54 13.24 7.04 15.86
CA SER A 54 13.11 6.55 17.24
C SER A 54 14.43 6.20 17.92
N TYR A 55 15.50 5.91 17.17
CA TYR A 55 16.74 5.33 17.69
C TYR A 55 18.00 6.09 17.26
N ASN A 56 19.01 6.15 18.15
CA ASN A 56 20.30 6.81 17.85
C ASN A 56 20.97 6.29 16.58
N THR A 57 20.95 4.98 16.42
CA THR A 57 21.29 4.32 15.16
C THR A 57 19.98 3.96 14.45
N PRO A 58 19.68 4.52 13.27
CA PRO A 58 18.47 4.20 12.53
C PRO A 58 18.29 2.69 12.31
N ALA A 59 17.11 2.17 12.62
CA ALA A 59 16.77 0.75 12.44
C ALA A 59 16.01 0.50 11.12
N THR A 60 16.22 1.36 10.12
CA THR A 60 15.46 1.37 8.87
C THR A 60 15.62 0.10 8.05
N SER A 61 16.78 -0.55 8.08
CA SER A 61 17.01 -1.83 7.39
C SER A 61 16.12 -2.95 7.92
N ILE A 62 16.01 -3.05 9.26
CA ILE A 62 15.16 -4.04 9.94
C ILE A 62 13.68 -3.73 9.68
N ALA A 63 13.29 -2.46 9.83
CA ALA A 63 11.92 -2.01 9.62
C ALA A 63 11.42 -2.27 8.19
N ARG A 64 12.25 -1.98 7.18
CA ARG A 64 11.92 -2.24 5.78
C ARG A 64 11.74 -3.73 5.48
N GLY A 65 12.40 -4.61 6.22
CA GLY A 65 12.19 -6.06 6.11
C GLY A 65 10.77 -6.54 6.47
N THR A 66 9.94 -5.68 7.06
CA THR A 66 8.52 -5.97 7.33
C THR A 66 7.58 -5.62 6.17
N ILE A 67 8.09 -4.96 5.13
CA ILE A 67 7.32 -4.59 3.94
C ILE A 67 7.28 -5.80 3.01
N LEU A 68 6.07 -6.32 2.74
CA LEU A 68 5.89 -7.57 1.99
C LEU A 68 6.43 -7.52 0.55
N TRP A 69 6.34 -6.36 -0.09
CA TRP A 69 6.70 -6.20 -1.50
C TRP A 69 8.06 -5.52 -1.68
N PRO A 70 9.01 -6.17 -2.36
CA PRO A 70 10.34 -5.62 -2.58
C PRO A 70 10.34 -4.28 -3.33
N ASP A 71 9.45 -4.12 -4.32
CA ASP A 71 9.37 -2.88 -5.09
C ASP A 71 8.88 -1.69 -4.23
N ILE A 72 7.93 -1.94 -3.32
CA ILE A 72 7.50 -0.95 -2.33
C ILE A 72 8.64 -0.69 -1.33
N GLN A 73 9.31 -1.74 -0.85
CA GLN A 73 10.41 -1.65 0.10
C GLN A 73 11.56 -0.77 -0.39
N GLU A 74 11.91 -0.90 -1.67
CA GLU A 74 12.95 -0.11 -2.33
C GLU A 74 12.51 1.33 -2.61
N ALA A 75 11.21 1.55 -2.87
CA ALA A 75 10.66 2.87 -3.16
C ALA A 75 10.46 3.76 -1.93
N VAL A 76 10.39 3.18 -0.72
CA VAL A 76 10.25 3.95 0.52
C VAL A 76 11.59 4.56 0.92
N ALA A 77 11.61 5.88 1.10
CA ALA A 77 12.76 6.63 1.57
C ALA A 77 12.41 7.39 2.85
N ALA A 78 13.39 7.55 3.74
CA ALA A 78 13.26 8.42 4.90
C ALA A 78 14.53 9.24 5.07
N ASN A 79 14.38 10.47 5.56
CA ASN A 79 15.50 11.37 5.84
C ASN A 79 15.14 12.29 7.02
N GLN A 80 16.14 12.65 7.82
CA GLN A 80 16.05 13.73 8.80
C GLN A 80 16.20 15.07 8.08
N ASP A 81 15.08 15.59 7.58
CA ASP A 81 15.05 16.81 6.75
C ASP A 81 15.21 18.12 7.56
N ALA A 82 15.10 18.05 8.88
CA ALA A 82 15.27 19.17 9.80
C ALA A 82 15.66 18.65 11.19
N PRO A 83 16.18 19.52 12.08
CA PRO A 83 16.38 19.15 13.48
C PRO A 83 15.09 18.58 14.05
N ARG A 84 15.20 17.44 14.75
CA ARG A 84 14.09 16.86 15.52
C ARG A 84 12.90 16.42 14.67
N ARG A 85 13.15 16.08 13.40
CA ARG A 85 12.11 15.71 12.44
C ARG A 85 12.61 14.67 11.46
N VAL A 86 11.75 13.71 11.12
CA VAL A 86 11.98 12.76 10.03
C VAL A 86 10.86 12.92 9.02
N ARG A 87 11.23 12.98 7.75
CA ARG A 87 10.32 12.85 6.62
C ARG A 87 10.47 11.45 6.04
N SER A 88 9.36 10.73 5.92
CA SER A 88 9.28 9.44 5.24
C SER A 88 8.35 9.59 4.04
N MET A 89 8.75 9.03 2.91
CA MET A 89 8.02 9.19 1.65
C MET A 89 8.11 7.94 0.79
N ILE A 90 7.12 7.80 -0.08
CA ILE A 90 7.10 6.84 -1.18
C ILE A 90 6.68 7.56 -2.46
N SER A 91 7.38 7.27 -3.54
CA SER A 91 6.97 7.68 -4.88
C SER A 91 7.29 6.55 -5.85
N MET A 92 6.26 5.81 -6.22
CA MET A 92 6.35 4.69 -7.15
C MET A 92 5.34 4.90 -8.27
N GLU A 93 5.77 4.65 -9.49
CA GLU A 93 4.91 4.59 -10.66
C GLU A 93 5.34 3.37 -11.49
N LYS A 94 4.40 2.45 -11.70
CA LYS A 94 4.65 1.19 -12.39
C LYS A 94 3.60 0.97 -13.44
N THR A 95 4.06 0.80 -14.67
CA THR A 95 3.22 0.53 -15.84
C THR A 95 3.46 -0.91 -16.26
N THR A 96 2.40 -1.71 -16.30
CA THR A 96 2.47 -3.13 -16.71
C THR A 96 1.46 -3.40 -17.82
N PRO A 97 1.88 -3.94 -18.97
CA PRO A 97 0.94 -4.34 -20.01
C PRO A 97 0.03 -5.48 -19.51
N TRP A 98 -1.23 -5.42 -19.88
CA TRP A 98 -2.26 -6.39 -19.51
C TRP A 98 -3.00 -6.92 -20.74
N ALA A 99 -3.90 -7.87 -20.52
CA ALA A 99 -4.69 -8.49 -21.58
C ALA A 99 -5.47 -7.44 -22.39
N PHE A 100 -5.72 -7.76 -23.67
CA PHE A 100 -6.53 -6.95 -24.58
C PHE A 100 -6.00 -5.53 -24.84
N GLY A 101 -4.68 -5.32 -24.71
CA GLY A 101 -4.05 -4.01 -24.95
C GLY A 101 -4.30 -2.99 -23.84
N ILE A 102 -4.94 -3.41 -22.73
CA ILE A 102 -5.12 -2.58 -21.54
C ILE A 102 -3.77 -2.46 -20.84
N THR A 103 -3.44 -1.26 -20.38
CA THR A 103 -2.23 -1.03 -19.57
C THR A 103 -2.66 -0.78 -18.12
N LEU A 104 -2.11 -1.56 -17.19
CA LEU A 104 -2.30 -1.33 -15.76
C LEU A 104 -1.27 -0.34 -15.26
N ILE A 105 -1.74 0.66 -14.54
CA ILE A 105 -0.91 1.68 -13.91
C ILE A 105 -1.14 1.59 -12.41
N GLU A 106 -0.05 1.33 -11.68
CA GLU A 106 -0.01 1.48 -10.24
C GLU A 106 0.82 2.72 -9.91
N ALA A 107 0.24 3.65 -9.16
CA ALA A 107 0.94 4.82 -8.66
C ALA A 107 0.70 4.94 -7.16
N GLN A 108 1.79 4.91 -6.38
CA GLN A 108 1.76 5.10 -4.94
C GLN A 108 2.58 6.36 -4.63
N LYS A 109 1.92 7.38 -4.09
CA LYS A 109 2.56 8.62 -3.66
C LYS A 109 2.07 8.95 -2.26
N GLY A 110 3.01 9.10 -1.34
CA GLY A 110 2.69 9.37 0.04
C GLY A 110 3.87 9.99 0.75
N GLU A 111 3.58 10.85 1.73
CA GLU A 111 4.56 11.45 2.60
C GLU A 111 3.99 11.52 4.01
N SER A 112 4.83 11.25 5.00
CA SER A 112 4.53 11.47 6.41
C SER A 112 5.73 12.09 7.12
N VAL A 113 5.43 12.98 8.05
CA VAL A 113 6.42 13.73 8.81
C VAL A 113 6.29 13.38 10.28
N PHE A 114 7.36 12.85 10.86
CA PHE A 114 7.41 12.36 12.22
C PHE A 114 8.18 13.34 13.13
N ARG A 115 7.57 13.62 14.28
CA ARG A 115 8.16 14.31 15.42
C ARG A 115 7.96 13.42 16.64
N LEU A 116 8.97 12.59 16.92
CA LEU A 116 8.90 11.53 17.92
C LEU A 116 9.49 11.99 19.26
N TRP A 117 9.14 11.28 20.34
CA TRP A 117 9.60 11.60 21.68
C TRP A 117 11.11 11.70 21.80
N ARG A 118 11.91 10.87 21.13
CA ARG A 118 13.39 10.99 21.12
C ARG A 118 13.88 12.39 20.72
N PHE A 119 13.15 13.08 19.86
CA PHE A 119 13.53 14.40 19.40
C PHE A 119 13.27 15.51 20.42
N TYR A 120 12.47 15.21 21.44
CA TYR A 120 12.22 16.08 22.55
C TYR A 120 12.84 15.44 23.80
N PRO A 121 13.27 16.21 24.80
CA PRO A 121 13.44 15.60 26.10
C PRO A 121 12.08 15.00 26.52
N GLY A 122 12.00 13.67 26.64
CA GLY A 122 10.96 13.06 27.48
C GLY A 122 11.09 13.59 28.92
N PRO A 123 10.06 13.44 29.79
CA PRO A 123 10.06 14.07 31.10
C PRO A 123 11.37 13.78 31.86
N PRO A 124 11.91 14.77 32.59
CA PRO A 124 13.22 14.64 33.22
C PRO A 124 13.27 13.36 34.04
N PRO A 125 14.45 12.70 34.17
CA PRO A 125 14.63 11.65 35.15
C PRO A 125 14.13 12.18 36.49
N SER A 126 13.47 11.37 37.32
CA SER A 126 13.19 11.76 38.71
C SER A 126 14.53 12.07 39.39
N GLY A 127 14.91 13.35 39.43
CA GLY A 127 16.14 13.86 40.05
C GLY A 127 17.37 14.06 39.14
N GLY A 128 17.25 14.14 37.80
CA GLY A 128 18.43 14.37 36.93
C GLY A 128 18.55 15.81 36.41
N PHE A 129 19.69 16.47 36.66
CA PHE A 129 20.15 17.65 35.91
C PHE A 129 21.13 17.20 34.81
N GLU A 130 21.15 17.99 33.72
CA GLU A 130 21.76 17.78 32.39
C GLU A 130 23.07 16.98 32.30
#